data_AF-A0A3D3LP10-F1
#
_entry.id   AF-A0A3D3LP10-F1
#
_cell.length_a   1.000
_cell.length_b   1.000
_cell.length_c   1.000
_cell.angle_alpha   90.00
_cell.angle_beta   90.00
_cell.angle_gamma   90.00
#
_symmetry.space_group_name_H-M   'P 1'
#
loop_
_entity.id
_entity.type
_entity.pdbx_description
1 polymer ?
#
loop_
_entity_poly.entity_id
_entity_poly.type
_entity_poly.pdbx_seq_one_letter_code
_entity_poly.pdbx_strand_id
1 'polypeptide(L)'
;MKKIILLILIFTGGISYAQMDNIPIANPVYDYLKNMNIKGYIGPINDQDLPLARNKVIGFLNEIDSYSKTTEGINNPMSSVEKELLNKYYIQFDASKRNKQNTTDFLNEDSFSESVNGIFSDKQKFFLRYKGKSGNFSMELLNRDQYINTLAPETKSNAKILGFGGKIFGTIFDHLGYNLTVEAGLIGGNPDVAAAVEPWLRYNYKFVEGVEEIRSYSLTQGYLRYQTKPTEDITFSAFIGRDKIKTGFGYDQSLIISGNGPDLDMIKFPNQY
;
A
#
# COMPACT_ATOMS: atom_id res chain seq x y z
N MET A 1 6.41 -36.79 25.55
CA MET A 1 5.59 -35.92 24.67
C MET A 1 4.92 -34.74 25.43
N LYS A 2 5.56 -34.16 26.46
CA LYS A 2 5.03 -32.98 27.20
C LYS A 2 5.86 -31.70 27.03
N LYS A 3 6.93 -31.73 26.20
CA LYS A 3 7.82 -30.58 25.98
C LYS A 3 7.57 -29.81 24.67
N ILE A 4 6.69 -30.29 23.79
CA ILE A 4 6.36 -29.62 22.52
C ILE A 4 5.14 -28.68 22.67
N ILE A 5 4.33 -28.84 23.71
CA ILE A 5 3.13 -28.01 23.93
C ILE A 5 3.46 -26.63 24.53
N LEU A 6 4.66 -26.46 25.11
CA LEU A 6 5.05 -25.18 25.73
C LEU A 6 5.53 -24.13 24.70
N LEU A 7 5.87 -24.52 23.47
CA LEU A 7 6.32 -23.58 22.44
C LEU A 7 5.16 -22.90 21.67
N ILE A 8 3.92 -23.40 21.84
CA ILE A 8 2.72 -22.89 21.16
C ILE A 8 1.93 -21.94 22.08
N LEU A 9 2.25 -21.90 23.38
CA LEU A 9 1.48 -21.17 24.40
C LEU A 9 1.92 -19.71 24.64
N ILE A 10 2.83 -19.16 23.84
CA ILE A 10 3.30 -17.75 23.97
C ILE A 10 2.50 -16.78 23.06
N PHE A 11 1.51 -17.27 22.29
CA PHE A 11 0.73 -16.42 21.37
C PHE A 11 -0.48 -15.70 21.99
N THR A 12 -0.69 -15.78 23.30
CA THR A 12 -1.82 -15.08 23.95
C THR A 12 -1.33 -13.81 24.65
N GLY A 13 -1.13 -12.75 23.87
CA GLY A 13 -0.76 -11.44 24.40
C GLY A 13 -1.14 -10.31 23.45
N GLY A 14 -2.27 -9.66 23.74
CA GLY A 14 -2.68 -8.38 23.15
C GLY A 14 -3.52 -8.49 21.87
N ILE A 15 -4.80 -8.12 21.98
CA ILE A 15 -5.66 -7.86 20.83
C ILE A 15 -5.20 -6.53 20.20
N SER A 16 -4.15 -6.57 19.39
CA SER A 16 -3.76 -5.45 18.54
C SER A 16 -4.28 -5.73 17.14
N TYR A 17 -5.37 -5.06 16.77
CA TYR A 17 -5.93 -5.06 15.42
C TYR A 17 -5.01 -4.30 14.45
N ALA A 18 -3.82 -4.84 14.22
CA ALA A 18 -2.85 -4.26 13.32
C ALA A 18 -2.93 -4.99 11.99
N GLN A 19 -3.49 -4.33 10.97
CA GLN A 19 -3.31 -4.81 9.60
C GLN A 19 -1.82 -4.71 9.23
N MET A 20 -1.26 -5.79 8.70
CA MET A 20 0.20 -5.94 8.52
C MET A 20 0.67 -5.86 7.07
N ASP A 21 -0.21 -5.50 6.14
CA ASP A 21 0.13 -5.15 4.75
C ASP A 21 1.12 -3.98 4.69
N ASN A 22 2.04 -4.00 3.73
CA ASN A 22 2.89 -2.86 3.39
C ASN A 22 2.09 -1.84 2.57
N ILE A 23 2.35 -0.56 2.81
CA ILE A 23 1.79 0.50 1.96
C ILE A 23 2.72 0.72 0.77
N PRO A 24 2.23 0.64 -0.48
CA PRO A 24 3.08 0.83 -1.66
C PRO A 24 3.81 2.18 -1.64
N ILE A 25 5.09 2.20 -2.03
CA ILE A 25 5.96 3.40 -1.97
C ILE A 25 5.37 4.61 -2.70
N ALA A 26 4.61 4.38 -3.77
CA ALA A 26 3.97 5.44 -4.54
C ALA A 26 2.67 5.98 -3.90
N ASN A 27 2.29 5.53 -2.70
CA ASN A 27 1.07 5.98 -2.05
C ASN A 27 1.21 7.42 -1.53
N PRO A 28 0.26 8.33 -1.81
CA PRO A 28 0.34 9.74 -1.42
C PRO A 28 0.29 9.98 0.09
N VAL A 29 0.01 8.96 0.91
CA VAL A 29 0.11 9.06 2.36
C VAL A 29 1.52 9.46 2.81
N TYR A 30 2.56 9.05 2.09
CA TYR A 30 3.93 9.39 2.46
C TYR A 30 4.19 10.90 2.37
N ASP A 31 3.71 11.57 1.33
CA ASP A 31 3.83 13.02 1.20
C ASP A 31 3.05 13.74 2.31
N TYR A 32 1.85 13.23 2.63
CA TYR A 32 1.05 13.76 3.73
C TYR A 32 1.77 13.63 5.08
N LEU A 33 2.29 12.45 5.40
CA LEU A 33 3.02 12.20 6.64
C LEU A 33 4.28 13.09 6.71
N LYS A 34 5.03 13.22 5.61
CA LYS A 34 6.19 14.12 5.54
C LYS A 34 5.82 15.58 5.80
N ASN A 35 4.72 16.07 5.24
CA ASN A 35 4.23 17.42 5.52
C ASN A 35 3.85 17.60 6.99
N MET A 36 3.21 16.60 7.61
CA MET A 36 2.86 16.63 9.03
C MET A 36 4.11 16.57 9.93
N ASN A 37 5.13 15.81 9.55
CA ASN A 37 6.43 15.80 10.21
C ASN A 37 7.09 17.19 10.18
N ILE A 38 7.15 17.84 9.01
CA ILE A 38 7.71 19.20 8.87
C ILE A 38 6.97 20.22 9.73
N LYS A 39 5.64 20.06 9.87
CA LYS A 39 4.80 20.91 10.73
C LYS A 39 4.93 20.59 12.23
N GLY A 40 5.66 19.54 12.60
CA GLY A 40 5.85 19.12 13.99
C GLY A 40 4.67 18.36 14.60
N TYR A 41 3.73 17.87 13.78
CA TYR A 41 2.61 17.05 14.27
C TYR A 41 3.02 15.64 14.68
N ILE A 42 4.13 15.15 14.13
CA ILE A 42 4.69 13.82 14.41
C ILE A 42 6.20 13.86 14.46
N GLY A 43 6.77 12.89 15.18
CA GLY A 43 8.21 12.65 15.20
C GLY A 43 8.81 12.29 13.83
N PRO A 44 10.16 12.21 13.74
CA PRO A 44 10.87 11.86 12.51
C PRO A 44 10.37 10.54 11.91
N ILE A 45 9.98 10.59 10.64
CA ILE A 45 9.64 9.39 9.88
C ILE A 45 10.94 8.82 9.31
N ASN A 46 11.11 7.50 9.42
CA ASN A 46 12.21 6.82 8.75
C ASN A 46 11.91 6.68 7.25
N ASP A 47 12.13 7.75 6.50
CA ASP A 47 11.97 7.79 5.04
C ASP A 47 13.05 6.96 4.29
N GLN A 48 14.05 6.45 5.01
CA GLN A 48 15.12 5.63 4.45
C GLN A 48 14.75 4.14 4.35
N ASP A 49 13.61 3.71 4.89
CA ASP A 49 13.20 2.31 4.84
C ASP A 49 11.72 2.16 4.49
N LEU A 50 11.43 2.25 3.19
CA LEU A 50 10.11 2.03 2.63
C LEU A 50 10.03 0.66 1.92
N PRO A 51 8.86 0.00 1.92
CA PRO A 51 7.56 0.51 2.35
C PRO A 51 7.33 0.37 3.87
N LEU A 52 6.58 1.33 4.42
CA LEU A 52 6.08 1.23 5.79
C LEU A 52 4.96 0.20 5.90
N ALA A 53 4.95 -0.54 7.00
CA ALA A 53 3.81 -1.37 7.38
C ALA A 53 2.59 -0.48 7.69
N ARG A 54 1.41 -0.95 7.32
CA ARG A 54 0.14 -0.23 7.50
C ARG A 54 -0.13 0.15 8.95
N ASN A 55 0.22 -0.70 9.90
CA ASN A 55 0.10 -0.38 11.33
C ASN A 55 0.98 0.81 11.77
N LYS A 56 2.19 0.98 11.20
CA LYS A 56 3.03 2.15 11.45
C LYS A 56 2.37 3.42 10.90
N VAL A 57 1.81 3.35 9.69
CA VAL A 57 1.06 4.46 9.09
C VAL A 57 -0.13 4.83 9.98
N ILE A 58 -0.93 3.87 10.41
CA ILE A 58 -2.04 4.11 11.36
C ILE A 58 -1.53 4.75 12.66
N GLY A 59 -0.37 4.30 13.17
CA GLY A 59 0.29 4.90 14.33
C GLY A 59 0.56 6.39 14.15
N PHE A 60 1.16 6.79 13.02
CA PHE A 60 1.38 8.20 12.71
C PHE A 60 0.07 8.99 12.55
N LEU A 61 -0.96 8.41 11.91
CA LEU A 61 -2.26 9.08 11.80
C LEU A 61 -2.89 9.33 13.18
N ASN A 62 -2.76 8.37 14.10
CA ASN A 62 -3.21 8.50 15.49
C ASN A 62 -2.44 9.60 16.23
N GLU A 63 -1.13 9.70 16.02
CA GLU A 63 -0.29 10.76 16.60
C GLU A 63 -0.72 12.15 16.10
N ILE A 64 -0.94 12.31 14.78
CA ILE A 64 -1.45 13.55 14.18
C ILE A 64 -2.80 13.96 14.79
N ASP A 65 -3.75 13.03 14.84
CA ASP A 65 -5.09 13.28 15.39
C ASP A 65 -5.04 13.66 16.88
N SER A 66 -4.17 12.98 17.65
CA SER A 66 -3.98 13.27 19.07
C SER A 66 -3.33 14.64 19.29
N TYR A 67 -2.26 14.95 18.55
CA TYR A 67 -1.58 16.24 18.63
C TYR A 67 -2.50 17.40 18.24
N SER A 68 -3.35 17.22 17.22
CA SER A 68 -4.31 18.23 16.77
C SER A 68 -5.30 18.70 17.86
N LYS A 69 -5.50 17.88 18.90
CA LYS A 69 -6.39 18.15 20.04
C LYS A 69 -5.68 18.78 21.24
N THR A 70 -4.36 18.88 21.19
CA THR A 70 -3.55 19.54 22.24
C THR A 70 -3.62 21.06 22.09
N THR A 71 -3.24 21.79 23.15
CA THR A 71 -3.13 23.26 23.11
C THR A 71 -2.21 23.75 21.99
N GLU A 72 -1.10 23.07 21.76
CA GLU A 72 -0.14 23.40 20.69
C GLU A 72 -0.74 23.15 19.30
N GLY A 73 -1.43 22.02 19.11
CA GLY A 73 -2.13 21.71 17.87
C GLY A 73 -3.29 22.68 17.56
N ILE A 74 -4.00 23.16 18.58
CA ILE A 74 -5.05 24.17 18.45
C ILE A 74 -4.47 25.52 17.97
N ASN A 75 -3.27 25.88 18.46
CA ASN A 75 -2.57 27.11 18.06
C ASN A 75 -1.89 27.02 16.69
N ASN A 76 -1.68 25.81 16.17
CA ASN A 76 -1.15 25.56 14.82
C ASN A 76 -2.14 24.71 14.01
N PRO A 77 -3.35 25.20 13.71
CA PRO A 77 -4.43 24.37 13.20
C PRO A 77 -4.16 23.80 11.81
N MET A 78 -4.53 22.54 11.60
CA MET A 78 -4.57 21.92 10.27
C MET A 78 -5.55 22.68 9.36
N SER A 79 -5.18 22.82 8.08
CA SER A 79 -6.09 23.30 7.04
C SER A 79 -7.26 22.32 6.82
N SER A 80 -8.32 22.77 6.15
CA SER A 80 -9.46 21.92 5.79
C SER A 80 -9.04 20.71 4.97
N VAL A 81 -8.16 20.91 3.98
CA VAL A 81 -7.62 19.86 3.10
C VAL A 81 -6.85 18.82 3.92
N GLU A 82 -6.04 19.24 4.88
CA GLU A 82 -5.25 18.31 5.69
C GLU A 82 -6.13 17.45 6.61
N LYS A 83 -7.22 18.02 7.14
CA LYS A 83 -8.21 17.26 7.93
C LYS A 83 -8.96 16.27 7.07
N GLU A 84 -9.31 16.65 5.84
CA GLU A 84 -9.94 15.76 4.87
C GLU A 84 -9.01 14.61 4.47
N LEU A 85 -7.74 14.91 4.19
CA LEU A 85 -6.72 13.90 3.91
C LEU A 85 -6.50 12.96 5.09
N LEU A 86 -6.44 13.48 6.32
CA LEU A 86 -6.36 12.66 7.54
C LEU A 86 -7.50 11.64 7.59
N ASN A 87 -8.73 12.12 7.42
CA ASN A 87 -9.92 11.27 7.43
C ASN A 87 -9.91 10.25 6.29
N LYS A 88 -9.51 10.67 5.08
CA LYS A 88 -9.36 9.78 3.92
C LYS A 88 -8.38 8.64 4.21
N TYR A 89 -7.20 8.95 4.76
CA TYR A 89 -6.20 7.94 5.09
C TYR A 89 -6.62 7.04 6.24
N TYR A 90 -7.37 7.55 7.23
CA TYR A 90 -8.01 6.70 8.24
C TYR A 90 -8.95 5.67 7.62
N ILE A 91 -9.85 6.10 6.74
CA ILE A 91 -10.80 5.19 6.07
C ILE A 91 -10.04 4.18 5.20
N GLN A 92 -9.01 4.62 4.49
CA GLN A 92 -8.18 3.78 3.62
C GLN A 92 -7.40 2.73 4.40
N PHE A 93 -6.77 3.10 5.52
CA PHE A 93 -5.81 2.22 6.21
C PHE A 93 -6.38 1.49 7.42
N ASP A 94 -7.25 2.12 8.21
CA ASP A 94 -7.82 1.56 9.42
C ASP A 94 -9.21 0.97 9.16
N ALA A 95 -9.31 -0.36 9.20
CA ALA A 95 -10.59 -1.06 9.05
C ALA A 95 -11.61 -0.77 10.14
N SER A 96 -11.21 -0.23 11.30
CA SER A 96 -12.13 0.18 12.36
C SER A 96 -12.94 1.43 11.99
N LYS A 97 -12.43 2.26 11.08
CA LYS A 97 -13.06 3.53 10.66
C LYS A 97 -13.99 3.37 9.46
N ARG A 98 -14.11 2.16 8.92
CA ARG A 98 -14.90 1.85 7.71
C ARG A 98 -16.35 1.53 8.08
N ASN A 99 -17.29 2.05 7.29
CA ASN A 99 -18.73 1.81 7.43
C ASN A 99 -19.43 1.91 6.05
N LYS A 100 -20.76 1.66 6.01
CA LYS A 100 -21.57 1.74 4.78
C LYS A 100 -21.59 3.15 4.15
N GLN A 101 -21.33 4.19 4.94
CA GLN A 101 -21.35 5.58 4.47
C GLN A 101 -20.07 5.95 3.73
N ASN A 102 -18.92 5.42 4.14
CA ASN A 102 -17.61 5.81 3.59
C ASN A 102 -16.90 4.73 2.76
N THR A 103 -17.42 3.50 2.75
CA THR A 103 -16.86 2.39 1.95
C THR A 103 -17.96 1.67 1.18
N THR A 104 -17.57 0.98 0.11
CA THR A 104 -18.45 0.14 -0.71
C THR A 104 -17.78 -1.20 -1.03
N ASP A 105 -18.59 -2.26 -1.07
CA ASP A 105 -18.18 -3.63 -1.37
C ASP A 105 -19.00 -4.19 -2.53
N PHE A 106 -18.40 -4.31 -3.72
CA PHE A 106 -19.15 -4.71 -4.92
C PHE A 106 -19.98 -6.00 -4.74
N LEU A 107 -19.44 -7.03 -4.08
CA LEU A 107 -20.12 -8.30 -3.87
C LEU A 107 -21.03 -8.37 -2.62
N ASN A 108 -21.00 -7.37 -1.74
CA ASN A 108 -21.74 -7.39 -0.47
C ASN A 108 -22.80 -6.27 -0.35
N GLU A 109 -23.05 -5.48 -1.40
CA GLU A 109 -24.16 -4.51 -1.39
C GLU A 109 -25.52 -5.22 -1.53
N ASP A 110 -26.59 -4.52 -1.13
CA ASP A 110 -27.94 -5.08 -1.07
C ASP A 110 -28.54 -5.29 -2.49
N SER A 111 -28.00 -4.61 -3.53
CA SER A 111 -28.35 -4.84 -4.93
C SER A 111 -27.20 -4.55 -5.91
N PHE A 112 -27.24 -5.14 -7.10
CA PHE A 112 -26.27 -4.86 -8.18
C PHE A 112 -26.21 -3.37 -8.58
N SER A 113 -27.36 -2.69 -8.59
CA SER A 113 -27.41 -1.25 -8.89
C SER A 113 -26.67 -0.43 -7.85
N GLU A 114 -26.76 -0.79 -6.57
CA GLU A 114 -26.01 -0.15 -5.50
C GLU A 114 -24.51 -0.44 -5.62
N SER A 115 -24.13 -1.68 -5.96
CA SER A 115 -22.73 -2.04 -6.22
C SER A 115 -22.11 -1.17 -7.32
N VAL A 116 -22.82 -0.99 -8.44
CA VAL A 116 -22.35 -0.18 -9.56
C VAL A 116 -22.27 1.30 -9.17
N ASN A 117 -23.30 1.84 -8.51
CA ASN A 117 -23.27 3.23 -8.03
C ASN A 117 -22.15 3.47 -7.02
N GLY A 118 -21.87 2.48 -6.16
CA GLY A 118 -20.76 2.50 -5.21
C GLY A 118 -19.40 2.63 -5.90
N ILE A 119 -19.17 1.90 -6.99
CA ILE A 119 -17.92 1.98 -7.78
C ILE A 119 -17.66 3.38 -8.32
N PHE A 120 -18.70 4.15 -8.66
CA PHE A 120 -18.54 5.52 -9.18
C PHE A 120 -18.58 6.61 -8.11
N SER A 121 -18.75 6.24 -6.83
CA SER A 121 -18.77 7.19 -5.71
C SER A 121 -17.38 7.55 -5.18
N ASP A 122 -17.29 8.57 -4.34
CA ASP A 122 -16.03 8.96 -3.67
C ASP A 122 -15.64 8.05 -2.49
N LYS A 123 -16.46 7.01 -2.21
CA LYS A 123 -16.18 6.05 -1.15
C LYS A 123 -14.90 5.25 -1.44
N GLN A 124 -14.29 4.71 -0.39
CA GLN A 124 -13.23 3.70 -0.53
C GLN A 124 -13.84 2.42 -1.10
N LYS A 125 -13.27 1.94 -2.20
CA LYS A 125 -13.83 0.85 -3.02
C LYS A 125 -13.12 -0.46 -2.73
N PHE A 126 -13.91 -1.51 -2.56
CA PHE A 126 -13.44 -2.88 -2.49
C PHE A 126 -14.34 -3.75 -3.36
N PHE A 127 -13.78 -4.84 -3.88
CA PHE A 127 -14.57 -5.86 -4.56
C PHE A 127 -15.27 -6.78 -3.57
N LEU A 128 -14.51 -7.22 -2.56
CA LEU A 128 -15.00 -8.05 -1.48
C LEU A 128 -14.19 -7.78 -0.22
N ARG A 129 -14.88 -7.76 0.93
CA ARG A 129 -14.24 -7.74 2.25
C ARG A 129 -14.89 -8.75 3.19
N TYR A 130 -14.08 -9.26 4.09
CA TYR A 130 -14.51 -10.08 5.20
C TYR A 130 -13.72 -9.71 6.46
N LYS A 131 -14.40 -9.59 7.60
CA LYS A 131 -13.79 -9.31 8.91
C LYS A 131 -14.24 -10.36 9.91
N GLY A 132 -13.32 -11.23 10.32
CA GLY A 132 -13.50 -12.19 11.39
C GLY A 132 -12.95 -11.68 12.73
N LYS A 133 -12.98 -12.53 13.76
CA LYS A 133 -12.46 -12.20 15.09
C LYS A 133 -10.93 -12.08 15.14
N SER A 134 -10.23 -12.95 14.41
CA SER A 134 -8.77 -13.10 14.44
C SER A 134 -8.15 -12.88 13.06
N GLY A 135 -8.82 -12.13 12.19
CA GLY A 135 -8.33 -11.91 10.83
C GLY A 135 -9.28 -11.13 9.95
N ASN A 136 -8.73 -10.64 8.84
CA ASN A 136 -9.47 -9.92 7.82
C ASN A 136 -8.96 -10.30 6.44
N PHE A 137 -9.86 -10.14 5.47
CA PHE A 137 -9.61 -10.35 4.05
C PHE A 137 -10.20 -9.16 3.29
N SER A 138 -9.42 -8.65 2.34
CA SER A 138 -9.81 -7.60 1.42
C SER A 138 -9.38 -7.99 0.00
N MET A 139 -10.25 -7.73 -0.97
CA MET A 139 -9.97 -7.82 -2.39
C MET A 139 -10.33 -6.50 -3.07
N GLU A 140 -9.41 -6.01 -3.88
CA GLU A 140 -9.57 -4.83 -4.73
C GLU A 140 -9.40 -5.25 -6.19
N LEU A 141 -10.19 -4.68 -7.09
CA LEU A 141 -9.94 -4.76 -8.52
C LEU A 141 -9.04 -3.59 -8.91
N LEU A 142 -8.03 -3.88 -9.72
CA LEU A 142 -7.08 -2.91 -10.22
C LEU A 142 -7.37 -2.67 -11.69
N ASN A 143 -7.34 -1.40 -12.08
CA ASN A 143 -7.44 -0.97 -13.46
C ASN A 143 -6.37 0.08 -13.74
N ARG A 144 -5.74 -0.03 -14.90
CA ARG A 144 -4.79 0.94 -15.43
C ARG A 144 -5.27 1.36 -16.81
N ASP A 145 -5.46 2.66 -16.99
CA ASP A 145 -5.63 3.28 -18.30
C ASP A 145 -4.79 4.54 -18.33
N GLN A 146 -3.75 4.54 -19.16
CA GLN A 146 -2.81 5.64 -19.27
C GLN A 146 -2.54 5.93 -20.74
N TYR A 147 -2.74 7.19 -21.12
CA TYR A 147 -2.46 7.70 -22.45
C TYR A 147 -1.30 8.69 -22.38
N ILE A 148 -0.23 8.40 -23.12
CA ILE A 148 1.04 9.13 -23.09
C ILE A 148 1.23 9.78 -24.45
N ASN A 149 1.52 11.08 -24.45
CA ASN A 149 1.88 11.84 -25.66
C ASN A 149 3.25 12.49 -25.48
N THR A 150 4.10 12.40 -26.49
CA THR A 150 5.30 13.23 -26.58
C THR A 150 4.96 14.57 -27.26
N LEU A 151 5.53 15.66 -26.74
CA LEU A 151 5.46 16.99 -27.36
C LEU A 151 6.73 17.23 -28.20
N ALA A 152 6.62 18.05 -29.24
CA ALA A 152 7.72 18.39 -30.16
C ALA A 152 8.99 18.87 -29.41
N PRO A 153 10.22 18.64 -29.94
CA PRO A 153 10.57 18.40 -31.34
C PRO A 153 10.72 16.92 -31.74
N GLU A 154 10.67 15.98 -30.79
CA GLU A 154 10.70 14.55 -31.12
C GLU A 154 9.42 14.17 -31.86
N THR A 155 9.55 13.32 -32.89
CA THR A 155 8.43 12.79 -33.68
C THR A 155 7.22 12.51 -32.80
N LYS A 156 6.06 13.07 -33.14
CA LYS A 156 4.79 12.85 -32.43
C LYS A 156 4.59 11.36 -32.24
N SER A 157 4.80 10.89 -31.02
CA SER A 157 4.75 9.49 -30.66
C SER A 157 3.86 9.36 -29.45
N ASN A 158 2.98 8.37 -29.48
CA ASN A 158 2.05 8.12 -28.40
C ASN A 158 2.19 6.69 -27.91
N ALA A 159 1.82 6.48 -26.66
CA ALA A 159 1.69 5.16 -26.10
C ALA A 159 0.41 5.08 -25.28
N LYS A 160 -0.22 3.92 -25.29
CA LYS A 160 -1.37 3.62 -24.42
C LYS A 160 -1.06 2.37 -23.61
N ILE A 161 -1.20 2.48 -22.29
CA ILE A 161 -1.04 1.36 -21.37
C ILE A 161 -2.42 1.03 -20.81
N LEU A 162 -2.87 -0.19 -21.03
CA LEU A 162 -4.10 -0.74 -20.47
C LEU A 162 -3.76 -1.89 -19.53
N GLY A 163 -4.46 -2.00 -18.41
CA GLY A 163 -4.24 -3.04 -17.41
C GLY A 163 -5.48 -3.38 -16.63
N PHE A 164 -5.59 -4.65 -16.26
CA PHE A 164 -6.59 -5.14 -15.32
C PHE A 164 -5.95 -6.14 -14.37
N GLY A 165 -6.38 -6.12 -13.12
CA GLY A 165 -5.80 -6.94 -12.10
C GLY A 165 -6.65 -7.03 -10.84
N GLY A 166 -6.06 -7.68 -9.85
CA GLY A 166 -6.63 -7.78 -8.52
C GLY A 166 -5.55 -7.74 -7.47
N LYS A 167 -5.89 -7.15 -6.33
CA LYS A 167 -5.07 -7.18 -5.12
C LYS A 167 -5.87 -7.86 -4.02
N ILE A 168 -5.31 -8.90 -3.44
CA ILE A 168 -5.83 -9.59 -2.28
C ILE A 168 -4.87 -9.34 -1.12
N PHE A 169 -5.40 -8.92 0.02
CA PHE A 169 -4.58 -8.64 1.19
C PHE A 169 -5.39 -8.80 2.47
N GLY A 170 -4.69 -8.91 3.58
CA GLY A 170 -5.34 -9.04 4.87
C GLY A 170 -4.39 -9.41 5.98
N THR A 171 -4.95 -9.95 7.05
CA THR A 171 -4.17 -10.40 8.21
C THR A 171 -4.84 -11.62 8.82
N ILE A 172 -4.01 -12.58 9.26
CA ILE A 172 -4.41 -13.81 9.93
C ILE A 172 -3.76 -13.80 11.32
N PHE A 173 -4.54 -14.17 12.34
CA PHE A 173 -4.14 -14.20 13.75
C PHE A 173 -3.56 -12.89 14.28
N ASP A 174 -3.94 -11.75 13.70
CA ASP A 174 -3.44 -10.40 14.05
C ASP A 174 -1.91 -10.20 13.99
N HIS A 175 -1.19 -11.20 13.48
CA HIS A 175 0.28 -11.24 13.44
C HIS A 175 0.84 -11.58 12.07
N LEU A 176 0.05 -12.18 11.17
CA LEU A 176 0.51 -12.58 9.83
C LEU A 176 -0.26 -11.82 8.76
N GLY A 177 0.35 -10.76 8.23
CA GLY A 177 -0.10 -10.06 7.03
C GLY A 177 0.22 -10.84 5.77
N TYR A 178 -0.68 -10.75 4.79
CA TYR A 178 -0.47 -11.30 3.46
C TYR A 178 -0.90 -10.30 2.40
N ASN A 179 -0.24 -10.38 1.25
CA ASN A 179 -0.56 -9.60 0.06
C ASN A 179 -0.27 -10.46 -1.17
N LEU A 180 -1.17 -10.41 -2.15
CA LEU A 180 -0.99 -10.94 -3.49
C LEU A 180 -1.61 -9.94 -4.47
N THR A 181 -0.78 -9.40 -5.35
CA THR A 181 -1.21 -8.47 -6.40
C THR A 181 -0.85 -9.06 -7.75
N VAL A 182 -1.83 -9.18 -8.63
CA VAL A 182 -1.65 -9.66 -10.00
C VAL A 182 -2.30 -8.66 -10.93
N GLU A 183 -1.55 -8.19 -11.92
CA GLU A 183 -2.04 -7.29 -12.97
C GLU A 183 -1.48 -7.77 -14.30
N ALA A 184 -2.31 -7.77 -15.34
CA ALA A 184 -1.87 -8.03 -16.71
C ALA A 184 -2.43 -6.96 -17.63
N GLY A 185 -1.69 -6.65 -18.68
CA GLY A 185 -2.07 -5.55 -19.54
C GLY A 185 -1.39 -5.54 -20.89
N LEU A 186 -1.83 -4.59 -21.71
CA LEU A 186 -1.44 -4.40 -23.10
C LEU A 186 -0.89 -3.00 -23.30
N ILE A 187 0.05 -2.88 -24.23
CA ILE A 187 0.69 -1.63 -24.60
C ILE A 187 0.50 -1.42 -26.09
N GLY A 188 -0.22 -0.35 -26.43
CA GLY A 188 -0.42 0.12 -27.80
C GLY A 188 0.45 1.33 -28.10
N GLY A 189 0.75 1.56 -29.38
CA GLY A 189 1.61 2.66 -29.81
C GLY A 189 3.09 2.35 -29.64
N ASN A 190 3.89 3.35 -29.29
CA ASN A 190 5.35 3.25 -29.18
C ASN A 190 5.78 2.70 -27.81
N PRO A 191 6.40 1.51 -27.74
CA PRO A 191 6.85 0.91 -26.49
C PRO A 191 7.95 1.70 -25.78
N ASP A 192 8.83 2.37 -26.50
CA ASP A 192 9.93 3.14 -25.89
C ASP A 192 9.42 4.37 -25.15
N VAL A 193 8.37 5.00 -25.67
CA VAL A 193 7.65 6.09 -24.99
C VAL A 193 6.97 5.58 -23.72
N ALA A 194 6.32 4.40 -23.78
CA ALA A 194 5.75 3.78 -22.59
C ALA A 194 6.82 3.51 -21.52
N ALA A 195 7.96 2.92 -21.91
CA ALA A 195 9.06 2.58 -21.02
C ALA A 195 9.87 3.78 -20.52
N ALA A 196 9.72 4.96 -21.13
CA ALA A 196 10.29 6.21 -20.64
C ALA A 196 9.46 6.79 -19.47
N VAL A 197 8.13 6.69 -19.55
CA VAL A 197 7.22 7.16 -18.48
C VAL A 197 7.07 6.13 -17.36
N GLU A 198 7.05 4.84 -17.72
CA GLU A 198 6.90 3.72 -16.78
C GLU A 198 8.16 2.82 -16.82
N PRO A 199 9.23 3.16 -16.07
CA PRO A 199 10.51 2.45 -16.14
C PRO A 199 10.43 0.97 -15.76
N TRP A 200 9.43 0.56 -14.96
CA TRP A 200 9.24 -0.83 -14.56
C TRP A 200 8.95 -1.76 -15.76
N LEU A 201 8.47 -1.22 -16.89
CA LEU A 201 8.29 -1.97 -18.13
C LEU A 201 9.61 -2.57 -18.62
N ARG A 202 10.73 -1.86 -18.43
CA ARG A 202 12.07 -2.29 -18.88
C ARG A 202 12.57 -3.56 -18.20
N TYR A 203 11.93 -3.97 -17.10
CA TYR A 203 12.26 -5.18 -16.36
C TYR A 203 11.15 -6.25 -16.45
N ASN A 204 10.09 -5.97 -17.22
CA ASN A 204 8.99 -6.91 -17.39
C ASN A 204 9.28 -7.89 -18.52
N TYR A 205 9.32 -9.19 -18.21
CA TYR A 205 9.68 -10.23 -19.18
C TYR A 205 8.83 -10.18 -20.47
N LYS A 206 7.50 -10.12 -20.34
CA LYS A 206 6.59 -10.05 -21.50
C LYS A 206 6.85 -8.80 -22.35
N PHE A 207 7.09 -7.67 -21.67
CA PHE A 207 7.38 -6.41 -22.33
C PHE A 207 8.76 -6.38 -22.96
N VAL A 208 9.78 -7.07 -22.44
CA VAL A 208 11.13 -7.03 -23.01
C VAL A 208 11.22 -7.99 -24.18
N GLU A 209 10.83 -9.25 -23.98
CA GLU A 209 10.96 -10.31 -24.98
C GLU A 209 9.94 -10.21 -26.12
N GLY A 210 8.80 -9.54 -25.89
CA GLY A 210 7.79 -9.36 -26.96
C GLY A 210 7.22 -10.68 -27.43
N VAL A 211 6.99 -11.60 -26.50
CA VAL A 211 6.50 -12.97 -26.76
C VAL A 211 5.08 -13.03 -27.31
N GLU A 212 4.34 -11.91 -27.31
CA GLU A 212 2.96 -11.79 -27.76
C GLU A 212 2.86 -10.80 -28.93
N GLU A 213 1.87 -10.99 -29.80
CA GLU A 213 1.65 -10.16 -31.00
C GLU A 213 1.45 -8.67 -30.66
N ILE A 214 0.75 -8.42 -29.56
CA ILE A 214 0.65 -7.09 -28.95
C ILE A 214 1.58 -7.07 -27.74
N ARG A 215 2.44 -6.04 -27.65
CA ARG A 215 3.30 -5.83 -26.48
C ARG A 215 2.42 -5.85 -25.22
N SER A 216 2.78 -6.70 -24.28
CA SER A 216 2.03 -6.89 -23.03
C SER A 216 2.96 -6.88 -21.83
N TYR A 217 2.37 -6.82 -20.65
CA TYR A 217 3.07 -6.95 -19.39
C TYR A 217 2.28 -7.79 -18.41
N SER A 218 2.98 -8.35 -17.44
CA SER A 218 2.38 -9.00 -16.27
C SER A 218 3.13 -8.60 -15.02
N LEU A 219 2.43 -8.02 -14.05
CA LEU A 219 2.92 -7.73 -12.72
C LEU A 219 2.39 -8.78 -11.76
N THR A 220 3.29 -9.32 -10.94
CA THR A 220 2.93 -10.24 -9.88
C THR A 220 3.81 -9.93 -8.68
N GLN A 221 3.17 -9.52 -7.60
CA GLN A 221 3.80 -9.23 -6.32
C GLN A 221 3.09 -10.05 -5.26
N GLY A 222 3.82 -10.51 -4.26
CA GLY A 222 3.21 -11.27 -3.20
C GLY A 222 4.18 -11.53 -2.07
N TYR A 223 3.70 -11.37 -0.84
CA TYR A 223 4.52 -11.54 0.33
C TYR A 223 3.70 -11.90 1.56
N LEU A 224 4.43 -12.41 2.54
CA LEU A 224 3.97 -12.61 3.91
C LEU A 224 4.79 -11.72 4.83
N ARG A 225 4.10 -11.08 5.77
CA ARG A 225 4.73 -10.27 6.81
C ARG A 225 4.26 -10.75 8.17
N TYR A 226 5.20 -11.13 9.01
CA TYR A 226 4.93 -11.46 10.40
C TYR A 226 5.38 -10.32 11.30
N GLN A 227 4.56 -9.92 12.26
CA GLN A 227 4.97 -9.02 13.32
C GLN A 227 4.32 -9.38 14.65
N THR A 228 5.09 -9.31 15.72
CA THR A 228 4.61 -9.54 17.09
C THR A 228 5.33 -8.59 18.05
N LYS A 229 4.71 -8.33 19.19
CA LYS A 229 5.28 -7.59 20.31
C LYS A 229 5.35 -8.52 21.52
N PRO A 230 6.44 -9.31 21.67
CA PRO A 230 6.55 -10.23 22.79
C PRO A 230 6.60 -9.51 24.15
N THR A 231 7.13 -8.28 24.16
CA THR A 231 7.14 -7.35 25.30
C THR A 231 6.80 -5.93 24.81
N GLU A 232 6.52 -5.01 25.72
CA GLU A 232 6.22 -3.61 25.36
C GLU A 232 7.37 -2.94 24.59
N ASP A 233 8.61 -3.29 24.95
CA ASP A 233 9.83 -2.69 24.39
C ASP A 233 10.38 -3.42 23.16
N ILE A 234 9.90 -4.63 22.84
CA ILE A 234 10.46 -5.45 21.76
C ILE A 234 9.39 -5.71 20.72
N THR A 235 9.65 -5.23 19.50
CA THR A 235 8.87 -5.61 18.33
C THR A 235 9.70 -6.48 17.40
N PHE A 236 9.25 -7.71 17.18
CA PHE A 236 9.83 -8.59 16.17
C PHE A 236 9.04 -8.48 14.88
N SER A 237 9.73 -8.31 13.75
CA SER A 237 9.09 -8.39 12.44
C SER A 237 9.94 -9.13 11.42
N ALA A 238 9.27 -9.89 10.56
CA ALA A 238 9.87 -10.64 9.48
C ALA A 238 9.00 -10.47 8.22
N PHE A 239 9.65 -10.44 7.07
CA PHE A 239 9.03 -10.31 5.77
C PHE A 239 9.66 -11.32 4.82
N ILE A 240 8.85 -11.98 4.01
CA ILE A 240 9.29 -12.85 2.94
C ILE A 240 8.40 -12.67 1.72
N GLY A 241 9.01 -12.44 0.56
CA GLY A 241 8.31 -12.39 -0.71
C GLY A 241 8.83 -11.30 -1.63
N ARG A 242 7.99 -10.94 -2.59
CA ARG A 242 8.27 -9.94 -3.62
C ARG A 242 7.56 -8.64 -3.32
N ASP A 243 8.32 -7.56 -3.14
CA ASP A 243 7.78 -6.21 -2.98
C ASP A 243 8.79 -5.17 -3.49
N LYS A 244 8.29 -3.96 -3.74
CA LYS A 244 9.11 -2.81 -4.13
C LYS A 244 9.65 -2.15 -2.86
N ILE A 245 10.96 -1.92 -2.80
CA ILE A 245 11.62 -1.26 -1.66
C ILE A 245 12.34 0.01 -2.08
N LYS A 246 12.42 0.96 -1.16
CA LYS A 246 13.31 2.14 -1.25
C LYS A 246 14.14 2.16 0.02
N THR A 247 15.46 2.17 -0.15
CA THR A 247 16.38 2.34 0.97
C THR A 247 17.39 3.44 0.69
N GLY A 248 17.71 4.24 1.71
CA GLY A 248 18.68 5.33 1.63
C GLY A 248 18.05 6.72 1.43
N PHE A 249 18.88 7.74 1.60
CA PHE A 249 18.45 9.14 1.57
C PHE A 249 18.26 9.66 0.15
N GLY A 250 17.21 10.46 -0.04
CA GLY A 250 16.95 11.15 -1.29
C GLY A 250 15.52 11.69 -1.35
N TYR A 251 15.40 12.99 -1.68
CA TYR A 251 14.11 13.66 -1.81
C TYR A 251 13.30 13.09 -2.99
N ASP A 252 13.95 12.90 -4.13
CA ASP A 252 13.37 12.31 -5.34
C ASP A 252 13.79 10.82 -5.46
N GLN A 253 15.08 10.57 -5.69
CA GLN A 253 15.64 9.22 -5.77
C GLN A 253 16.65 8.97 -4.67
N SER A 254 16.65 7.75 -4.12
CA SER A 254 17.71 7.31 -3.22
C SER A 254 18.95 6.81 -3.98
N LEU A 255 20.12 7.08 -3.43
CA LEU A 255 21.42 6.62 -3.93
C LEU A 255 21.66 5.11 -3.74
N ILE A 256 20.95 4.45 -2.81
CA ILE A 256 21.12 3.01 -2.56
C ILE A 256 20.08 2.21 -3.34
N ILE A 257 18.79 2.32 -2.99
CA ILE A 257 17.68 1.76 -3.75
C ILE A 257 16.59 2.81 -3.84
N SER A 258 16.32 3.32 -5.04
CA SER A 258 15.37 4.42 -5.27
C SER A 258 13.91 3.99 -5.27
N GLY A 259 13.62 2.69 -5.45
CA GLY A 259 12.27 2.18 -5.67
C GLY A 259 11.82 2.21 -7.15
N ASN A 260 12.60 2.80 -8.05
CA ASN A 260 12.30 2.83 -9.51
C ASN A 260 12.76 1.57 -10.26
N GLY A 261 13.47 0.68 -9.58
CA GLY A 261 13.90 -0.61 -10.10
C GLY A 261 12.78 -1.67 -10.12
N PRO A 262 13.13 -2.91 -10.52
CA PRO A 262 12.22 -4.05 -10.41
C PRO A 262 11.87 -4.33 -8.96
N ASP A 263 10.73 -4.99 -8.75
CA ASP A 263 10.39 -5.55 -7.45
C ASP A 263 11.40 -6.64 -7.08
N LEU A 264 11.69 -6.76 -5.78
CA LEU A 264 12.75 -7.64 -5.30
C LEU A 264 12.16 -8.77 -4.48
N ASP A 265 12.62 -9.99 -4.75
CA ASP A 265 12.41 -11.14 -3.88
C ASP A 265 13.35 -11.04 -2.68
N MET A 266 12.80 -10.99 -1.46
CA MET A 266 13.62 -10.80 -0.28
C MET A 266 13.08 -11.51 0.96
N ILE A 267 14.01 -11.77 1.87
CA ILE A 267 13.73 -12.04 3.29
C ILE A 267 14.29 -10.85 4.06
N LYS A 268 13.44 -10.19 4.85
CA LYS A 268 13.82 -8.99 5.59
C LYS A 268 13.39 -9.13 7.05
N PHE A 269 14.23 -8.62 7.95
CA PHE A 269 13.91 -8.45 9.37
C PHE A 269 13.92 -6.95 9.68
N PRO A 270 12.81 -6.23 9.46
CA PRO A 270 12.77 -4.79 9.69
C PRO A 270 13.00 -4.51 11.18
N ASN A 271 14.04 -3.73 11.48
CA ASN A 271 14.27 -3.22 12.82
C ASN A 271 13.29 -2.06 13.09
N GLN A 272 12.72 -2.05 14.29
CA GLN A 272 12.01 -0.88 14.81
C GLN A 272 12.95 -0.24 15.84
N TYR A 273 13.63 0.82 15.43
CA TYR A 273 14.19 1.79 16.36
C TYR A 273 13.13 2.84 16.64
#